data_AF-A0A244E6W8-F1
#
_entry.id   AF-A0A244E6W8-F1
#
_cell.length_a   1.000
_cell.length_b   1.000
_cell.length_c   1.000
_cell.angle_alpha   90.00
_cell.angle_beta   90.00
_cell.angle_gamma   90.00
#
_symmetry.space_group_name_H-M   'P 1'
#
loop_
_entity.id
_entity.type
_entity.pdbx_description
1 polymer ?
#
loop_
_entity_poly.entity_id
_entity_poly.type
_entity_poly.pdbx_seq_one_letter_code
_entity_poly.pdbx_strand_id
1 'polypeptide(L)' 'MSGPNRWPAIRVLLAWRDRVTLGGALCVALLGFWLAWRTGWPELALFGLLLAAAAHAVLRVAIEVVALVAETLMPQ' A
#
# COMPACT_ATOMS: atom_id res chain seq x y z
N MET A 1 -1.82 32.98 -1.48
CA MET A 1 -2.92 32.77 -2.46
C MET A 1 -3.59 31.44 -2.14
N SER A 2 -4.66 31.48 -1.34
CA SER A 2 -5.42 30.33 -0.88
C SER A 2 -6.62 30.13 -1.80
N GLY A 3 -6.42 29.44 -2.93
CA GLY A 3 -7.52 29.00 -3.78
C GLY A 3 -8.39 27.97 -3.06
N PRO A 4 -9.72 27.90 -3.33
CA PRO A 4 -10.60 26.95 -2.70
C PRO A 4 -10.07 25.52 -2.90
N ASN A 5 -9.94 24.79 -1.80
CA ASN A 5 -9.42 23.43 -1.70
C ASN A 5 -10.33 22.47 -2.49
N ARG A 6 -10.14 22.35 -3.81
CA ARG A 6 -11.06 21.65 -4.72
C ARG A 6 -11.09 20.12 -4.52
N TRP A 7 -10.11 19.53 -3.83
CA TRP A 7 -9.97 18.07 -3.72
C TRP A 7 -9.44 17.58 -2.35
N PRO A 8 -10.14 17.87 -1.23
CA PRO A 8 -9.68 17.48 0.11
C PRO A 8 -9.63 15.95 0.27
N ALA A 9 -10.58 15.22 -0.31
CA ALA A 9 -10.66 13.77 -0.22
C ALA A 9 -9.47 13.06 -0.90
N ILE A 10 -9.03 13.52 -2.08
CA ILE A 10 -7.88 12.94 -2.78
C ILE A 10 -6.59 13.21 -2.02
N ARG A 11 -6.42 14.41 -1.44
CA ARG A 11 -5.23 14.72 -0.62
C ARG A 11 -5.18 13.90 0.66
N VAL A 12 -6.32 13.65 1.30
CA VAL A 12 -6.40 12.76 2.46
C VAL A 12 -6.10 11.31 2.05
N LEU A 13 -6.65 10.85 0.92
CA LEU A 13 -6.35 9.51 0.41
C LEU A 13 -4.85 9.34 0.07
N LEU A 14 -4.23 10.34 -0.55
CA LEU A 14 -2.78 10.37 -0.79
C LEU A 14 -1.97 10.44 0.51
N ALA A 15 -2.46 11.15 1.54
CA ALA A 15 -1.78 11.23 2.84
C ALA A 15 -1.85 9.92 3.62
N TRP A 16 -2.88 9.09 3.36
CA TRP A 16 -3.04 7.78 3.99
C TRP A 16 -2.48 6.63 3.16
N ARG A 17 -2.01 6.89 1.93
CA ARG A 17 -1.49 5.83 1.05
C ARG A 17 -0.39 5.01 1.69
N ASP A 18 0.54 5.66 2.40
CA ASP A 18 1.65 4.96 3.04
C ASP A 18 1.16 4.07 4.17
N ARG A 19 0.08 4.46 4.87
CA ARG A 19 -0.55 3.62 5.89
C ARG A 19 -1.29 2.45 5.28
N VAL A 20 -1.94 2.65 4.13
CA VAL A 20 -2.65 1.60 3.40
C VAL A 20 -1.66 0.57 2.82
N THR A 21 -0.56 1.01 2.22
CA THR A 21 0.48 0.13 1.69
C THR A 21 1.25 -0.59 2.80
N LEU A 22 1.56 0.09 3.92
CA LEU A 22 2.15 -0.57 5.09
C LEU A 22 1.19 -1.56 5.73
N GLY A 23 -0.08 -1.19 5.90
CA GLY A 23 -1.11 -2.04 6.48
C GLY A 23 -1.33 -3.30 5.64
N GLY A 24 -1.43 -3.16 4.32
CA GLY A 24 -1.54 -4.29 3.39
C GLY A 24 -0.34 -5.22 3.48
N ALA A 25 0.87 -4.67 3.48
CA ALA A 25 2.10 -5.46 3.61
C ALA A 25 2.19 -6.18 4.97
N LEU A 26 1.84 -5.51 6.07
CA LEU A 26 1.79 -6.08 7.41
C LEU A 26 0.78 -7.23 7.50
N CYS A 27 -0.40 -7.10 6.91
CA CYS A 27 -1.38 -8.18 6.85
C CYS A 27 -0.83 -9.41 6.13
N VAL A 28 -0.15 -9.22 4.99
CA VAL A 28 0.47 -10.32 4.23
C VAL A 28 1.59 -10.98 5.05
N ALA A 29 2.43 -10.19 5.72
CA ALA A 29 3.49 -10.70 6.59
C ALA A 29 2.91 -11.49 7.79
N LEU A 30 1.87 -10.96 8.44
CA LEU A 30 1.15 -11.63 9.54
C LEU A 30 0.52 -12.95 9.09
N LEU A 31 -0.09 -12.98 7.90
CA LEU A 31 -0.64 -14.20 7.33
C LEU A 31 0.45 -15.24 7.05
N GLY A 32 1.59 -14.83 6.48
CA GLY A 32 2.72 -15.72 6.23
C GLY A 32 3.31 -16.28 7.53
N PHE A 33 3.46 -15.43 8.55
CA PHE A 33 3.93 -15.84 9.88
C PHE A 33 2.93 -16.78 10.57
N TRP A 34 1.63 -16.47 10.49
CA TRP A 34 0.57 -17.33 11.00
C TRP A 34 0.56 -18.70 10.31
N LEU A 35 0.73 -18.72 8.98
CA LEU A 35 0.82 -19.97 8.22
C LEU A 35 2.04 -20.79 8.67
N ALA A 36 3.21 -20.15 8.79
CA ALA A 36 4.45 -20.80 9.22
C ALA A 36 4.30 -21.44 10.61
N TRP A 37 3.66 -20.72 11.54
CA TRP A 37 3.34 -21.26 12.87
C TRP A 37 2.39 -22.45 12.81
N ARG A 38 1.35 -22.38 11.96
CA ARG A 38 0.31 -23.40 11.85
C ARG A 38 0.82 -24.68 11.17
N THR A 39 1.68 -24.57 10.17
CA THR A 39 2.22 -25.72 9.44
C THR A 39 3.53 -26.25 10.03
N GLY A 40 4.16 -25.50 10.95
CA GLY A 40 5.46 -25.84 11.50
C GLY A 40 6.61 -25.69 10.50
N TRP A 41 6.40 -24.96 9.40
CA TRP A 41 7.36 -24.77 8.32
C TRP A 41 7.92 -23.34 8.36
N PRO A 42 9.13 -23.14 8.89
CA PRO A 42 9.69 -21.80 9.08
C PRO A 42 10.01 -21.11 7.75
N GLU A 43 10.23 -21.83 6.65
CA GLU A 43 10.47 -21.20 5.34
C GLU A 43 9.29 -20.34 4.88
N LEU A 44 8.07 -20.67 5.31
CA LEU A 44 6.87 -19.90 4.96
C LEU A 44 6.88 -18.49 5.55
N ALA A 45 7.60 -18.26 6.66
CA ALA A 45 7.76 -16.92 7.22
C ALA A 45 8.63 -16.04 6.30
N LEU A 46 9.68 -16.62 5.71
CA LEU A 46 10.53 -15.96 4.71
C LEU A 46 9.76 -15.67 3.42
N PHE A 47 9.00 -16.65 2.92
CA PHE A 47 8.12 -16.42 1.76
C PHE A 47 7.05 -15.37 2.04
N GLY A 48 6.48 -15.36 3.25
CA GLY A 48 5.53 -14.35 3.70
C GLY A 48 6.11 -12.94 3.71
N LEU A 49 7.35 -12.78 4.18
CA LEU A 49 8.07 -11.51 4.14
C LEU A 49 8.35 -11.03 2.71
N LEU A 50 8.77 -11.94 1.83
CA LEU A 50 8.99 -11.61 0.41
C LEU A 50 7.68 -11.19 -0.28
N LEU A 51 6.59 -11.92 -0.02
CA LEU A 51 5.25 -11.56 -0.51
C LEU A 51 4.77 -10.23 0.03
N ALA A 52 5.02 -9.93 1.31
CA ALA A 52 4.68 -8.65 1.90
C ALA A 52 5.44 -7.49 1.24
N ALA A 53 6.74 -7.67 0.99
CA ALA A 53 7.55 -6.69 0.28
C ALA A 53 7.07 -6.47 -1.17
N ALA A 54 6.74 -7.56 -1.87
CA ALA A 54 6.17 -7.49 -3.23
C ALA A 54 4.81 -6.78 -3.23
N ALA A 55 3.92 -7.12 -2.30
CA ALA A 55 2.61 -6.48 -2.16
C ALA A 55 2.75 -4.99 -1.87
N HIS A 56 3.68 -4.60 -0.99
CA HIS A 56 3.97 -3.20 -0.71
C HIS A 56 4.40 -2.44 -1.96
N ALA A 57 5.32 -3.00 -2.75
CA ALA A 57 5.81 -2.39 -3.98
C ALA A 57 4.69 -2.23 -5.01
N VAL A 58 3.88 -3.27 -5.23
CA VAL A 58 2.74 -3.25 -6.16
C VAL A 58 1.71 -2.20 -5.75
N LEU A 59 1.32 -2.17 -4.47
CA LEU A 59 0.38 -1.18 -3.94
C LEU A 59 0.91 0.25 -4.10
N ARG A 60 2.21 0.46 -3.86
CA ARG A 60 2.83 1.77 -4.01
C ARG A 60 2.78 2.25 -5.47
N VAL A 61 3.17 1.39 -6.41
CA VAL A 61 3.14 1.71 -7.84
C VAL A 61 1.70 1.97 -8.30
N ALA A 62 0.73 1.16 -7.88
CA ALA A 62 -0.67 1.37 -8.22
C ALA A 62 -1.18 2.74 -7.75
N ILE A 63 -0.81 3.18 -6.54
CA ILE A 63 -1.20 4.49 -6.02
C ILE A 63 -0.47 5.63 -6.72
N GLU A 64 0.80 5.47 -7.09
CA GLU A 64 1.52 6.45 -7.92
C GLU A 64 0.85 6.61 -9.28
N VAL A 65 0.46 5.53 -9.94
CA VAL A 65 -0.29 5.59 -11.21
C VAL A 65 -1.61 6.32 -11.04
N VAL A 66 -2.39 6.02 -10.00
CA VAL A 66 -3.67 6.71 -9.73
C VAL A 66 -3.44 8.20 -9.47
N ALA A 67 -2.38 8.56 -8.74
CA ALA A 67 -2.04 9.96 -8.49
C ALA A 67 -1.68 10.69 -9.80
N LEU A 68 -0.90 10.05 -10.67
CA LEU A 68 -0.49 10.60 -11.97
C LEU A 68 -1.69 10.80 -12.91
N VAL A 69 -2.61 9.82 -12.94
CA VAL A 69 -3.87 9.91 -13.68
C VAL A 69 -4.76 11.04 -13.13
N ALA A 70 -4.86 11.15 -11.80
CA ALA A 70 -5.62 12.23 -11.18
C ALA A 70 -5.05 13.61 -11.54
N GLU A 71 -3.73 13.75 -11.59
CA GLU A 71 -3.05 15.00 -11.98
C GLU A 71 -3.25 15.33 -13.47
N THR A 72 -3.26 14.33 -14.36
CA THR A 72 -3.55 14.56 -15.78
C THR A 72 -5.01 14.91 -16.05
N LEU A 73 -5.95 14.39 -15.27
CA LEU A 73 -7.37 14.71 -15.39
C LEU A 73 -7.77 16.02 -14.70
N MET A 74 -6.96 16.50 -13.75
CA MET A 74 -7.16 17.77 -13.03
C MET A 74 -5.89 18.60 -13.11
N PRO A 75 -5.67 19.33 -14.22
CA PRO A 75 -4.55 20.23 -14.33
C PRO A 75 -4.72 21.36 -13.30
N GLN A 76 -3.65 21.66 -12.57
CA GLN A 76 -3.57 22.78 -11.64
C GLN A 76 -3.52 24.12 -12.38
#